data_AF-A0A3A1NE82-F1
#
_entry.id   AF-A0A3A1NE82-F1
#
_cell.length_a   1.000
_cell.length_b   1.000
_cell.length_c   1.000
_cell.angle_alpha   90.00
_cell.angle_beta   90.00
_cell.angle_gamma   90.00
#
_symmetry.space_group_name_H-M   'P 1'
#
loop_
_entity.id
_entity.type
_entity.pdbx_description
1 polymer ?
#
loop_
_entity_poly.entity_id
_entity_poly.type
_entity_poly.pdbx_seq_one_letter_code
_entity_poly.pdbx_strand_id
1 'polypeptide(L)' 'PVFLDGGVRRGTDVFKALALGAAGIFVGRPVVFSLAVDGEAGIRKMLQMLRDEFELTMALSGCRSLSEITRNHIQTEWDA' A
#
# COMPACT_ATOMS: atom_id res chain seq x y z
N PRO A 1 7.46 -3.39 -16.12
CA PRO A 1 6.92 -3.23 -14.74
C PRO A 1 5.41 -3.09 -14.81
N VAL A 2 4.67 -3.69 -13.88
CA VAL A 2 3.21 -3.53 -13.76
C VAL A 2 2.92 -2.74 -12.49
N PHE A 3 2.03 -1.75 -12.56
CA PHE A 3 1.60 -0.96 -11.41
C PHE A 3 0.10 -1.16 -11.17
N LEU A 4 -0.37 -0.90 -9.95
CA LEU A 4 -1.78 -1.04 -9.58
C LEU A 4 -2.34 0.25 -8.97
N ASP A 5 -3.57 0.60 -9.31
CA ASP A 5 -4.33 1.62 -8.62
C ASP A 5 -5.78 1.15 -8.40
N GLY A 6 -6.62 2.03 -7.82
CA GLY A 6 -8.00 1.71 -7.51
C GLY A 6 -8.14 0.98 -6.17
N GLY A 7 -8.85 1.60 -5.22
CA GLY A 7 -9.14 0.94 -3.93
C GLY A 7 -8.02 0.91 -2.87
N VAL A 8 -6.76 1.25 -3.19
CA VAL A 8 -5.66 1.28 -2.19
C VAL A 8 -5.90 2.35 -1.12
N ARG A 9 -6.15 1.95 0.14
CA ARG A 9 -6.42 2.86 1.27
C ARG A 9 -5.58 2.57 2.51
N ARG A 10 -4.98 1.37 2.60
CA ARG A 10 -4.17 0.91 3.73
C ARG A 10 -2.80 0.45 3.29
N GLY A 11 -1.84 0.47 4.22
CA GLY A 11 -0.51 -0.13 3.99
C GLY A 11 -0.58 -1.62 3.63
N THR A 12 -1.55 -2.35 4.18
CA THR A 12 -1.79 -3.76 3.83
C THR A 12 -2.28 -3.95 2.39
N ASP A 13 -2.97 -2.98 1.79
CA ASP A 13 -3.37 -3.04 0.38
C ASP A 13 -2.13 -2.90 -0.53
N VAL A 14 -1.20 -2.02 -0.16
CA VAL A 14 0.10 -1.87 -0.85
C VAL A 14 0.86 -3.19 -0.80
N PHE A 15 0.98 -3.79 0.39
CA PHE A 15 1.68 -5.06 0.59
C PHE A 15 1.08 -6.18 -0.27
N LYS A 16 -0.25 -6.32 -0.28
CA LYS A 16 -0.94 -7.33 -1.12
C LYS A 16 -0.69 -7.09 -2.61
N ALA A 17 -0.74 -5.85 -3.09
CA ALA A 17 -0.47 -5.53 -4.49
C ALA A 17 0.95 -5.94 -4.90
N LEU A 18 1.95 -5.64 -4.06
CA LEU A 18 3.35 -6.03 -4.31
C LEU A 18 3.53 -7.55 -4.25
N ALA A 19 2.91 -8.23 -3.28
CA ALA A 19 2.95 -9.69 -3.17
C ALA A 19 2.26 -10.40 -4.37
N LEU A 20 1.32 -9.73 -5.05
CA LEU A 20 0.71 -10.17 -6.31
C LEU A 20 1.54 -9.81 -7.56
N GLY A 21 2.68 -9.15 -7.40
CA GLY A 21 3.62 -8.85 -8.49
C GLY A 21 3.58 -7.41 -9.02
N ALA A 22 2.85 -6.49 -8.38
CA ALA A 22 2.95 -5.07 -8.73
C ALA A 22 4.32 -4.51 -8.32
N ALA A 23 4.92 -3.69 -9.18
CA ALA A 23 6.15 -2.95 -8.89
C ALA A 23 5.91 -1.72 -7.99
N GLY A 24 4.66 -1.32 -7.83
CA GLY A 24 4.24 -0.17 -7.02
C GLY A 24 2.76 0.13 -7.21
N ILE A 25 2.26 1.11 -6.46
CA ILE A 25 0.85 1.52 -6.52
C ILE A 25 0.69 3.04 -6.71
N PHE A 26 -0.49 3.45 -7.16
CA PHE A 26 -0.91 4.86 -7.16
C PHE A 26 -2.16 5.08 -6.29
N VAL A 27 -2.29 6.29 -5.74
CA VAL A 27 -3.44 6.70 -4.92
C VAL A 27 -4.16 7.88 -5.58
N GLY A 28 -5.46 7.72 -5.84
CA GLY A 28 -6.32 8.76 -6.44
C GLY A 28 -7.18 9.48 -5.40
N ARG A 29 -8.40 8.97 -5.15
CA ARG A 29 -9.38 9.54 -4.19
C ARG A 29 -8.81 10.00 -2.84
N PRO A 30 -7.89 9.26 -2.17
CA PRO A 30 -7.29 9.72 -0.93
C PRO A 30 -6.59 11.08 -1.04
N VAL A 31 -5.99 11.40 -2.19
CA VAL A 31 -5.32 12.68 -2.44
C VAL A 31 -6.30 13.84 -2.43
N VAL A 32 -7.42 13.75 -3.16
CA VAL A 32 -8.39 14.85 -3.23
C VAL A 32 -9.18 15.00 -1.92
N PHE A 33 -9.42 13.90 -1.20
CA PHE A 33 -10.10 13.97 0.10
C PHE A 33 -9.20 14.58 1.18
N SER A 34 -7.92 14.20 1.22
CA SER A 34 -6.99 14.79 2.19
C SER A 34 -6.66 16.24 1.87
N LEU A 35 -6.58 16.58 0.58
CA LEU A 35 -6.48 17.97 0.10
C LEU A 35 -7.65 18.83 0.56
N ALA A 36 -8.89 18.31 0.47
CA ALA A 36 -10.07 19.04 0.89
C ALA A 36 -10.13 19.26 2.42
N VAL A 37 -9.58 18.34 3.21
CA VAL A 37 -9.59 18.43 4.68
C VAL A 37 -8.56 19.41 5.21
N ASP A 38 -7.32 19.35 4.72
CA ASP A 38 -6.21 20.12 5.31
C ASP A 38 -5.14 20.50 4.26
N GLY A 39 -5.57 20.72 3.02
CA GLY A 39 -4.69 21.16 1.94
C GLY A 39 -3.49 20.23 1.74
N GLU A 40 -2.33 20.85 1.51
CA GLU A 40 -1.06 20.14 1.38
C GLU A 40 -0.68 19.32 2.63
N ALA A 41 -0.96 19.86 3.83
CA ALA A 41 -0.68 19.17 5.09
C ALA A 41 -1.49 17.87 5.21
N GLY A 42 -2.75 17.88 4.74
CA GLY A 42 -3.60 16.71 4.62
C GLY A 42 -2.99 15.65 3.69
N ILE A 43 -2.51 16.05 2.51
CA ILE A 43 -1.83 15.13 1.56
C ILE A 43 -0.57 14.53 2.20
N ARG A 44 0.27 15.36 2.82
CA ARG A 44 1.50 14.90 3.51
C ARG A 44 1.15 13.89 4.59
N LYS A 45 0.15 14.16 5.42
CA LYS A 45 -0.33 13.26 6.47
C LYS A 45 -0.86 11.95 5.89
N MET A 46 -1.61 11.98 4.79
CA MET A 46 -2.13 10.79 4.12
C MET A 46 -1.01 9.89 3.57
N LEU A 47 -0.03 10.48 2.89
CA LEU A 47 1.14 9.75 2.39
C LEU A 47 1.97 9.16 3.54
N GLN A 48 2.13 9.92 4.63
CA GLN A 48 2.82 9.50 5.84
C GLN A 48 2.13 8.30 6.49
N MET A 49 0.80 8.35 6.68
CA MET A 49 0.03 7.23 7.22
C MET A 49 0.14 5.98 6.34
N LEU A 50 0.03 6.13 5.01
CA LEU A 50 0.14 4.99 4.09
C LEU A 50 1.54 4.33 4.16
N ARG A 51 2.59 5.14 4.27
CA ARG A 51 3.96 4.66 4.44
C ARG A 51 4.15 3.94 5.77
N ASP A 52 3.72 4.53 6.87
CA ASP A 52 3.92 3.97 8.21
C ASP A 52 3.12 2.66 8.38
N GLU A 53 1.88 2.60 7.87
CA GLU A 53 1.10 1.36 7.84
C GLU A 53 1.76 0.28 6.97
N PHE A 54 2.34 0.66 5.82
CA PHE A 54 3.02 -0.29 4.94
C PHE A 54 4.31 -0.82 5.58
N GLU A 55 5.10 0.05 6.21
CA GLU A 55 6.30 -0.33 6.95
C GLU A 55 5.97 -1.25 8.13
N LEU A 56 4.91 -0.94 8.89
CA LEU A 56 4.42 -1.82 9.96
C LEU A 56 3.97 -3.18 9.41
N THR A 57 3.28 -3.20 8.27
CA THR A 57 2.87 -4.45 7.61
C THR A 57 4.08 -5.28 7.21
N MET A 58 5.08 -4.66 6.58
CA MET A 58 6.34 -5.33 6.22
C MET A 58 7.04 -5.92 7.45
N ALA A 59 7.16 -5.15 8.53
CA ALA A 59 7.79 -5.60 9.76
C ALA A 59 7.06 -6.81 10.38
N LEU A 60 5.72 -6.76 10.46
CA LEU A 60 4.90 -7.85 10.99
C LEU A 60 4.86 -9.08 10.06
N SER A 61 5.06 -8.89 8.75
CA SER A 61 5.20 -9.97 7.77
C SER A 61 6.64 -10.49 7.63
N GLY A 62 7.60 -9.98 8.42
CA GLY A 62 8.99 -10.43 8.39
C GLY A 62 9.77 -10.00 7.15
N CYS A 63 9.32 -8.95 6.45
CA CYS A 63 9.96 -8.41 5.26
C CYS A 63 10.73 -7.13 5.60
N ARG A 64 12.03 -7.07 5.34
CA ARG A 64 12.90 -5.91 5.57
C ARG A 64 13.16 -5.09 4.31
N SER A 65 12.82 -5.65 3.16
CA SER A 65 12.97 -5.03 1.85
C SER A 65 11.86 -5.46 0.91
N LEU A 66 11.62 -4.70 -0.16
CA LEU A 66 10.57 -5.02 -1.14
C LEU A 66 10.80 -6.38 -1.83
N SER A 67 12.05 -6.79 -2.03
CA SER A 67 12.40 -8.08 -2.61
C SER A 67 12.07 -9.28 -1.72
N GLU A 68 11.88 -9.07 -0.42
CA GLU A 68 11.44 -10.12 0.51
C GLU A 68 9.92 -10.31 0.48
N ILE A 69 9.16 -9.39 -0.13
CA ILE A 69 7.71 -9.52 -0.29
C ILE A 69 7.43 -10.53 -1.40
N THR A 70 6.96 -11.71 -1.03
CA THR A 70 6.65 -12.80 -1.95
C THR A 70 5.18 -13.20 -1.93
N ARG A 71 4.75 -13.93 -2.97
CA ARG A 71 3.39 -14.48 -3.09
C ARG A 71 2.97 -15.35 -1.90
N ASN A 72 3.90 -15.96 -1.19
CA ASN A 72 3.62 -16.83 -0.04
C ASN A 72 3.19 -16.07 1.22
N HIS A 73 3.36 -14.75 1.27
CA HIS A 73 2.93 -13.92 2.41
C HIS A 73 1.42 -13.63 2.41
N ILE A 74 0.72 -13.95 1.32
CA ILE A 74 -0.70 -13.66 1.16
C ILE A 74 -1.47 -14.93 0.79
N GLN A 75 -2.74 -14.96 1.19
CA GLN A 75 -3.72 -15.91 0.70
C GLN A 75 -4.93 -15.11 0.22
N THR A 76 -5.46 -15.50 -0.93
CA THR A 76 -6.59 -14.85 -1.59
C THR A 76 -7.72 -15.86 -1.73
N GLU A 77 -8.95 -15.38 -1.89
CA GLU A 77 -10.14 -16.25 -1.95
C GLU A 77 -10.11 -17.20 -3.15
N TRP A 78 -9.42 -16.82 -4.25
CA TRP A 78 -9.27 -17.66 -5.45
C TRP A 78 -8.09 -18.64 -5.39
N ASP A 79 -7.39 -18.75 -4.25
CA ASP A 79 -6.39 -19.80 -4.04
C ASP A 79 -7.01 -21.12 -3.58
N ALA A 80 -8.29 -21.09 -3.17
CA ALA A 80 -9.07 -22.23 -2.71
C ALA A 80 -9.74 -22.98 -3.87
#